data_AF-A0A7W0KFU2-F1
#
_entry.id   AF-A0A7W0KFU2-F1
#
_cell.length_a   1.000
_cell.length_b   1.000
_cell.length_c   1.000
_cell.angle_alpha   90.00
_cell.angle_beta   90.00
_cell.angle_gamma   90.00
#
_symmetry.space_group_name_H-M   'P 1'
#
loop_
_entity.id
_entity.type
_entity.pdbx_description
1 polymer ?
#
loop_
_entity_poly.entity_id
_entity_poly.type
_entity_poly.pdbx_seq_one_letter_code
_entity_poly.pdbx_strand_id
1 'polypeptide(L)'
;MRSDDSQPGGPGGPRVVVVGPCASGKTTLVANLAALGVDARVSGQEHSAIRNLWRRLEPDVLIALDIDLDTLRARRSPTWPAALYAVQHTRLKEAFGAADVVIDTGIASEDEVLETAMAVIERHPVSSG
;
A
#
# COMPACT_ATOMS: atom_id res chain seq x y z
N MET A 1 14.87 -7.28 29.04
CA MET A 1 13.50 -6.76 29.08
C MET A 1 13.17 -6.30 27.66
N ARG A 2 12.54 -7.16 26.86
CA ARG A 2 12.13 -6.83 25.48
C ARG A 2 10.81 -6.08 25.60
N SER A 3 10.79 -4.81 25.22
CA SER A 3 9.53 -4.10 24.98
C SER A 3 9.02 -4.58 23.62
N ASP A 4 8.23 -5.64 23.66
CA ASP A 4 7.32 -6.04 22.59
C ASP A 4 6.17 -5.03 22.62
N ASP A 5 6.29 -3.96 21.83
CA ASP A 5 5.26 -2.93 21.66
C ASP A 5 4.24 -3.36 20.61
N SER A 6 3.73 -4.59 20.76
CA SER A 6 2.59 -5.09 20.01
C SER A 6 1.32 -4.42 20.54
N GLN A 7 1.05 -3.19 20.07
CA GLN A 7 -0.26 -2.58 20.25
C GLN A 7 -1.31 -3.42 19.49
N PRO A 8 -2.34 -3.98 20.18
CA PRO A 8 -3.41 -4.72 19.54
C PRO A 8 -4.27 -3.76 18.69
N GLY A 9 -4.65 -4.19 17.49
CA GLY A 9 -5.54 -3.45 16.60
C GLY A 9 -6.84 -3.05 17.31
N GLY A 10 -7.23 -1.77 17.16
CA GLY A 10 -8.49 -1.25 17.66
C GLY A 10 -9.69 -1.95 17.03
N PRO A 11 -10.86 -1.98 17.71
CA PRO A 11 -11.94 -2.89 17.37
C PRO A 11 -12.77 -2.37 16.18
N GLY A 12 -12.89 -3.20 15.12
CA GLY A 12 -14.10 -3.25 14.28
C GLY A 12 -13.97 -3.05 12.77
N GLY A 13 -12.79 -2.70 12.23
CA GLY A 13 -12.59 -2.45 10.78
C GLY A 13 -11.66 -3.48 10.11
N PRO A 14 -11.74 -3.65 8.77
CA PRO A 14 -10.86 -4.56 8.03
C PRO A 14 -9.40 -4.09 8.12
N ARG A 15 -8.47 -5.05 8.16
CA ARG A 15 -7.03 -4.76 8.09
C ARG A 15 -6.64 -4.40 6.66
N VAL A 16 -6.15 -3.18 6.48
CA VAL A 16 -5.76 -2.64 5.18
C VAL A 16 -4.23 -2.72 5.02
N VAL A 17 -3.78 -3.28 3.91
CA VAL A 17 -2.36 -3.24 3.52
C VAL A 17 -2.20 -2.47 2.23
N VAL A 18 -1.22 -1.55 2.21
CA VAL A 18 -0.89 -0.73 1.04
C VAL A 18 0.45 -1.18 0.46
N VAL A 19 0.46 -1.52 -0.83
CA VAL A 19 1.65 -1.90 -1.63
C VAL A 19 1.84 -0.92 -2.80
N GLY A 20 3.00 -0.96 -3.45
CA GLY A 20 3.34 -0.05 -4.56
C GLY A 20 4.84 0.23 -4.67
N PRO A 21 5.34 0.80 -5.78
CA PRO A 21 6.75 1.15 -5.92
C PRO A 21 7.14 2.30 -4.98
N CYS A 22 8.43 2.60 -4.89
CA CYS A 22 8.92 3.79 -4.19
C CYS A 22 8.26 5.05 -4.76
N ALA A 23 7.99 6.03 -3.90
CA ALA A 23 7.36 7.32 -4.25
C ALA A 23 5.91 7.26 -4.77
N SER A 24 5.22 6.11 -4.67
CA SER A 24 3.81 5.99 -5.05
C SER A 24 2.82 6.58 -4.03
N GLY A 25 3.30 7.06 -2.87
CA GLY A 25 2.44 7.70 -1.85
C GLY A 25 1.93 6.78 -0.74
N LYS A 26 2.45 5.55 -0.61
CA LYS A 26 1.98 4.56 0.39
C LYS A 26 1.90 5.09 1.81
N THR A 27 2.95 5.78 2.26
CA THR A 27 3.02 6.34 3.62
C THR A 27 2.00 7.47 3.83
N THR A 28 1.77 8.29 2.80
CA THR A 28 0.76 9.36 2.83
C THR A 28 -0.64 8.76 2.96
N LEU A 29 -0.98 7.77 2.12
CA LEU A 29 -2.28 7.11 2.19
C LEU A 29 -2.50 6.43 3.55
N VAL A 30 -1.52 5.70 4.06
CA VAL A 30 -1.63 5.04 5.38
C VAL A 30 -1.80 6.06 6.50
N ALA A 31 -1.10 7.20 6.45
CA ALA A 31 -1.28 8.26 7.45
C ALA A 31 -2.69 8.87 7.40
N ASN A 32 -3.23 9.12 6.21
CA ASN A 32 -4.57 9.65 6.03
C ASN A 32 -5.65 8.65 6.49
N LEU A 33 -5.50 7.37 6.18
CA LEU A 33 -6.38 6.30 6.65
C LEU A 33 -6.32 6.14 8.18
N ALA A 34 -5.13 6.20 8.76
CA ALA A 34 -4.95 6.13 10.21
C ALA A 34 -5.61 7.32 10.93
N ALA A 35 -5.57 8.52 10.35
CA ALA A 35 -6.26 9.69 10.87
C ALA A 35 -7.80 9.53 10.88
N LEU A 36 -8.34 8.64 10.05
CA LEU A 36 -9.75 8.26 10.01
C LEU A 36 -10.07 7.04 10.89
N GLY A 37 -9.09 6.48 11.61
CA GLY A 37 -9.27 5.33 12.50
C GLY A 37 -9.20 3.96 11.82
N VAL A 38 -8.71 3.88 10.58
CA VAL A 38 -8.54 2.62 9.83
C VAL A 38 -7.23 1.92 10.22
N ASP A 39 -7.26 0.58 10.44
CA ASP A 39 -6.05 -0.24 10.63
C ASP A 39 -5.31 -0.44 9.31
N ALA A 40 -4.52 0.56 8.90
CA ALA A 40 -3.75 0.55 7.67
C ALA A 40 -2.24 0.38 7.90
N ARG A 41 -1.58 -0.46 7.09
CA ARG A 41 -0.14 -0.71 7.15
C ARG A 41 0.51 -0.67 5.76
N VAL A 42 1.73 -0.15 5.67
CA VAL A 42 2.54 -0.25 4.44
C VAL A 42 3.25 -1.60 4.40
N SER A 43 3.24 -2.24 3.22
CA SER A 43 4.14 -3.35 2.93
C SER A 43 5.31 -2.89 2.05
N GLY A 44 6.54 -3.19 2.48
CA GLY A 44 7.77 -2.96 1.70
C GLY A 44 8.03 -4.02 0.62
N GLN A 45 6.97 -4.50 -0.06
CA GLN A 45 7.04 -5.58 -1.04
C GLN A 45 8.03 -5.28 -2.19
N GLU A 46 8.14 -4.02 -2.61
CA GLU A 46 9.05 -3.56 -3.66
C GLU A 46 10.53 -3.78 -3.33
N HIS A 47 10.85 -3.92 -2.04
CA HIS A 47 12.20 -4.15 -1.53
C HIS A 47 12.50 -5.61 -1.20
N SER A 48 11.51 -6.50 -1.31
CA SER A 48 11.64 -7.90 -0.89
C SER A 48 11.76 -8.87 -2.07
N ALA A 49 12.59 -9.90 -1.90
CA ALA A 49 12.62 -11.04 -2.82
C ALA A 49 11.49 -12.06 -2.54
N ILE A 50 10.83 -11.99 -1.38
CA ILE A 50 9.67 -12.81 -1.04
C ILE A 50 8.48 -12.25 -1.80
N ARG A 51 7.96 -13.00 -2.79
CA ARG A 51 6.93 -12.52 -3.73
C ARG A 51 5.61 -12.08 -3.07
N ASN A 52 5.31 -12.64 -1.90
CA ASN A 52 4.06 -12.44 -1.18
C ASN A 52 4.28 -11.94 0.26
N LEU A 53 5.31 -11.11 0.49
CA LEU A 53 5.60 -10.53 1.80
C LEU A 53 4.36 -9.83 2.40
N TRP A 54 3.59 -9.14 1.56
CA TRP A 54 2.33 -8.48 1.94
C TRP A 54 1.32 -9.42 2.61
N ARG A 55 1.28 -10.72 2.26
CA ARG A 55 0.37 -11.70 2.89
C ARG A 55 0.68 -11.95 4.36
N ARG A 56 1.92 -11.70 4.81
CA ARG A 56 2.30 -11.86 6.22
C ARG A 56 1.67 -10.83 7.15
N LEU A 57 1.14 -9.75 6.58
CA LEU A 57 0.36 -8.75 7.30
C LEU A 57 -1.12 -9.15 7.40
N GLU A 58 -1.53 -10.25 6.75
CA GLU A 58 -2.89 -10.79 6.76
C GLU A 58 -3.94 -9.72 6.40
N PRO A 59 -3.86 -9.10 5.21
CA PRO A 59 -4.85 -8.09 4.82
C PRO A 59 -6.23 -8.68 4.58
N ASP A 60 -7.25 -8.00 5.08
CA ASP A 60 -8.63 -8.12 4.60
C ASP A 60 -8.84 -7.32 3.32
N VAL A 61 -8.09 -6.22 3.16
CA VAL A 61 -8.08 -5.36 1.98
C VAL A 61 -6.64 -5.05 1.56
N LEU A 62 -6.31 -5.28 0.29
CA LEU A 62 -5.03 -4.96 -0.31
C LEU A 62 -5.18 -3.84 -1.35
N ILE A 63 -4.58 -2.69 -1.08
CA ILE A 63 -4.57 -1.52 -1.98
C ILE A 63 -3.21 -1.41 -2.65
N ALA A 64 -3.17 -1.37 -3.97
CA ALA A 64 -1.96 -1.10 -4.73
C ALA A 64 -1.94 0.34 -5.24
N LEU A 65 -0.87 1.06 -4.95
CA LEU A 65 -0.57 2.35 -5.54
C LEU A 65 0.46 2.17 -6.65
N ASP A 66 0.19 2.71 -7.82
CA ASP A 66 1.11 2.66 -8.96
C ASP A 66 1.52 4.05 -9.42
N ILE A 67 2.69 4.12 -10.05
CA ILE A 67 3.19 5.30 -10.77
C ILE A 67 4.08 4.84 -11.92
N ASP A 68 4.14 5.63 -12.99
CA ASP A 68 5.12 5.43 -14.04
C ASP A 68 6.54 5.86 -13.61
N LEU A 69 7.53 5.49 -14.42
CA LEU A 69 8.93 5.81 -14.18
C LEU A 69 9.20 7.32 -14.16
N ASP A 70 8.49 8.09 -14.99
CA ASP A 70 8.69 9.53 -15.11
C ASP A 70 8.17 10.27 -13.87
N THR A 71 7.00 9.87 -13.36
CA THR A 71 6.45 10.32 -12.08
C THR A 71 7.39 9.95 -10.93
N LEU A 72 7.91 8.72 -10.91
CA LEU A 72 8.86 8.30 -9.89
C LEU A 72 10.11 9.19 -9.90
N ARG A 73 10.67 9.43 -11.08
CA ARG A 73 11.85 10.30 -11.27
C ARG A 73 11.57 11.72 -10.82
N ALA A 74 10.42 12.28 -11.17
CA ALA A 74 10.00 13.61 -10.74
C ALA A 74 9.90 13.72 -9.20
N ARG A 75 9.34 12.69 -8.55
CA ARG A 75 9.14 12.70 -7.08
C ARG A 75 10.39 12.38 -6.26
N ARG A 76 11.31 11.57 -6.81
CA ARG A 76 12.42 11.00 -6.03
C ARG A 76 13.80 11.44 -6.51
N SER A 77 14.08 11.25 -7.79
CA SER A 77 15.35 11.63 -8.42
C SER A 77 15.25 11.50 -9.94
N PRO A 78 15.59 12.55 -10.72
CA PRO A 78 15.62 12.48 -12.18
C PRO A 78 16.50 11.35 -12.75
N THR A 79 17.51 10.94 -11.99
CA THR A 79 18.46 9.87 -12.37
C THR A 79 18.05 8.49 -11.88
N TRP A 80 16.81 8.31 -11.38
CA TRP A 80 16.37 7.01 -10.88
C TRP A 80 16.54 5.91 -11.95
N PRO A 81 17.24 4.80 -11.63
CA PRO A 81 17.52 3.76 -12.62
C PRO A 81 16.26 3.05 -13.09
N ALA A 82 16.06 2.97 -14.41
CA ALA A 82 14.96 2.21 -15.01
C ALA A 82 15.01 0.72 -14.62
N ALA A 83 16.21 0.15 -14.48
CA ALA A 83 16.38 -1.23 -14.02
C ALA A 83 15.84 -1.45 -12.60
N LEU A 84 16.04 -0.47 -11.69
CA LEU A 84 15.53 -0.56 -10.32
C LEU A 84 14.00 -0.42 -10.29
N TYR A 85 13.44 0.43 -11.14
CA TYR A 85 11.99 0.49 -11.35
C TYR A 85 11.42 -0.86 -11.84
N ALA A 86 12.02 -1.45 -12.87
CA ALA A 86 11.59 -2.76 -13.39
C ALA A 86 11.67 -3.89 -12.34
N VAL A 87 12.71 -3.88 -11.49
CA VAL A 87 12.85 -4.83 -10.38
C VAL A 87 11.73 -4.66 -9.35
N GLN A 88 11.38 -3.42 -8.98
CA GLN A 88 10.27 -3.16 -8.07
C GLN A 88 8.95 -3.69 -8.64
N HIS A 89 8.63 -3.38 -9.90
CA HIS A 89 7.41 -3.89 -10.56
C HIS A 89 7.38 -5.41 -10.65
N THR A 90 8.52 -6.05 -10.93
CA THR A 90 8.62 -7.52 -10.93
C THR A 90 8.28 -8.12 -9.56
N ARG A 91 8.76 -7.49 -8.48
CA ARG A 91 8.48 -7.92 -7.10
C ARG A 91 7.05 -7.63 -6.65
N LEU A 92 6.44 -6.59 -7.20
CA LEU A 92 5.08 -6.17 -6.90
C LEU A 92 4.03 -6.93 -7.72
N LYS A 93 4.43 -7.64 -8.78
CA LYS A 93 3.52 -8.32 -9.72
C LYS A 93 2.44 -9.17 -9.04
N GLU A 94 2.81 -9.99 -8.05
CA GLU A 94 1.84 -10.83 -7.34
C GLU A 94 0.91 -10.00 -6.44
N ALA A 95 1.41 -8.92 -5.83
CA ALA A 95 0.60 -8.03 -5.01
C ALA A 95 -0.41 -7.24 -5.86
N PHE A 96 0.02 -6.74 -7.02
CA PHE A 96 -0.85 -6.05 -7.98
C PHE A 96 -1.94 -6.97 -8.52
N GLY A 97 -1.61 -8.22 -8.85
CA GLY A 97 -2.60 -9.20 -9.31
C GLY A 97 -3.60 -9.65 -8.24
N ALA A 98 -3.31 -9.39 -6.96
CA ALA A 98 -4.16 -9.74 -5.83
C ALA A 98 -4.81 -8.52 -5.15
N ALA A 99 -4.54 -7.30 -5.61
CA ALA A 99 -5.07 -6.09 -5.01
C ALA A 99 -6.56 -5.94 -5.29
N ASP A 100 -7.32 -5.52 -4.28
CA ASP A 100 -8.75 -5.20 -4.42
C ASP A 100 -8.94 -3.93 -5.26
N VAL A 101 -7.94 -3.04 -5.25
CA VAL A 101 -7.87 -1.87 -6.14
C VAL A 101 -6.43 -1.52 -6.47
N VAL A 102 -6.22 -1.04 -7.70
CA VAL A 102 -4.99 -0.40 -8.15
C VAL A 102 -5.29 1.06 -8.46
N ILE A 103 -4.55 1.98 -7.85
CA ILE A 103 -4.74 3.43 -8.01
C ILE A 103 -3.47 4.02 -8.61
N ASP A 104 -3.57 4.66 -9.77
CA ASP A 104 -2.47 5.40 -10.38
C ASP A 104 -2.35 6.78 -9.71
N THR A 105 -1.34 6.93 -8.84
CA THR A 105 -1.13 8.18 -8.11
C THR A 105 -0.33 9.20 -8.91
N GLY A 106 0.11 8.86 -10.14
CA GLY A 106 0.69 9.83 -11.07
C GLY A 106 -0.36 10.77 -11.65
N ILE A 107 -1.61 10.31 -11.72
CA ILE A 107 -2.75 11.07 -12.24
C ILE A 107 -3.75 11.49 -11.14
N ALA A 108 -3.96 10.63 -10.13
CA ALA A 108 -4.90 10.91 -9.05
C ALA A 108 -4.28 11.84 -7.99
N SER A 109 -5.07 12.79 -7.52
CA SER A 109 -4.77 13.63 -6.36
C SER A 109 -4.82 12.83 -5.05
N GLU A 110 -4.23 13.37 -3.98
CA GLU A 110 -4.24 12.70 -2.67
C GLU A 110 -5.67 12.46 -2.14
N ASP A 111 -6.60 13.39 -2.40
CA ASP A 111 -8.01 13.26 -2.02
C ASP A 111 -8.72 12.15 -2.81
N GLU A 112 -8.52 12.07 -4.14
CA GLU A 112 -9.09 11.02 -4.98
C GLU A 112 -8.54 9.63 -4.61
N VAL A 113 -7.25 9.54 -4.25
CA VAL A 113 -6.63 8.31 -3.76
C VAL A 113 -7.28 7.87 -2.45
N LEU A 114 -7.49 8.80 -1.51
CA LEU A 114 -8.13 8.51 -0.23
C LEU A 114 -9.60 8.10 -0.40
N GLU A 115 -10.35 8.82 -1.24
CA GLU A 115 -11.75 8.51 -1.55
C GLU A 115 -11.88 7.10 -2.17
N THR A 116 -11.03 6.79 -3.14
CA THR A 116 -11.01 5.47 -3.78
C THR A 116 -10.65 4.37 -2.78
N ALA A 117 -9.67 4.60 -1.91
CA ALA A 117 -9.29 3.66 -0.87
C ALA A 117 -10.44 3.40 0.10
N MET A 118 -11.10 4.44 0.59
CA MET A 118 -12.25 4.34 1.50
C MET A 118 -13.42 3.59 0.85
N ALA A 119 -13.74 3.89 -0.41
CA ALA A 119 -14.81 3.23 -1.15
C ALA A 119 -14.58 1.71 -1.31
N VAL A 120 -13.32 1.26 -1.37
CA VAL A 120 -12.97 -0.15 -1.39
C VAL A 120 -13.08 -0.72 0.02
N ILE A 121 -12.50 -0.07 1.02
CA ILE A 121 -12.57 -0.52 2.43
C ILE A 121 -14.01 -0.75 2.89
N GLU A 122 -14.93 0.16 2.56
CA GLU A 122 -16.36 0.06 2.94
C GLU A 122 -17.08 -1.14 2.31
N ARG A 123 -16.58 -1.67 1.19
CA ARG A 123 -17.14 -2.87 0.52
C ARG A 123 -16.70 -4.17 1.19
N HIS A 124 -15.74 -4.13 2.10
CA HIS A 124 -15.22 -5.29 2.84
C HIS A 124 -15.62 -5.18 4.31
N PRO A 125 -16.89 -5.51 4.66
CA PRO A 125 -17.28 -5.56 6.06
C PRO A 125 -16.49 -6.66 6.78
N VAL A 126 -16.09 -6.37 8.03
CA VAL A 126 -15.35 -7.31 8.88
C VAL A 126 -16.02 -8.67 8.90
N SER A 127 -15.26 -9.71 8.56
CA SER A 127 -15.64 -11.08 8.92
C SER A 127 -15.38 -11.23 10.41
N SER A 128 -16.43 -11.11 11.22
CA SER A 128 -16.40 -11.45 12.64
C SER A 128 -15.96 -12.92 12.76
N GLY A 129 -14.67 -13.13 13.01
CA GLY A 129 -14.09 -14.42 13.39
C GLY A 129 -14.30 -14.71 14.86
#